data_AF-A0A9D2SA54-F1
#
_entry.id   AF-A0A9D2SA54-F1
#
_cell.length_a   1.000
_cell.length_b   1.000
_cell.length_c   1.000
_cell.angle_alpha   90.00
_cell.angle_beta   90.00
_cell.angle_gamma   90.00
#
_symmetry.space_group_name_H-M   'P 1'
#
loop_
_entity.id
_entity.type
_entity.pdbx_description
1 polymer ?
#
loop_
_entity_poly.entity_id
_entity_poly.type
_entity_poly.pdbx_seq_one_letter_code
_entity_poly.pdbx_strand_id
1 'polypeptide(L)' 'MNDVCPKCGAKISKFYFKQNCPKCGVNLMYYKLDERLEQDAENAEKEVRDLWLFIRKLDKAHVIEKYCKKHGKPMPWENA' A
#
# COMPACT_ATOMS: atom_id res chain seq x y z
N MET A 1 9.53 -23.58 3.10
CA MET A 1 8.85 -22.89 4.21
C MET A 1 9.47 -23.38 5.51
N ASN A 2 10.15 -22.48 6.23
CA ASN A 2 10.63 -22.82 7.57
C ASN A 2 9.43 -22.68 8.49
N ASP A 3 8.94 -23.80 9.03
CA ASP A 3 7.85 -23.86 10.01
C ASP A 3 8.36 -23.30 11.35
N VAL A 4 8.73 -22.03 11.37
CA VAL A 4 9.48 -21.42 12.46
C VAL A 4 8.86 -20.07 12.79
N CYS A 5 8.63 -19.82 14.07
CA CYS A 5 8.12 -18.54 14.54
C CYS A 5 9.14 -17.42 14.23
N PRO A 6 8.72 -16.34 13.55
CA PRO A 6 9.61 -15.25 13.13
C PRO A 6 10.11 -14.38 14.30
N LYS A 7 9.54 -14.53 15.51
CA LYS A 7 9.97 -13.83 16.73
C LYS A 7 10.93 -14.67 17.59
N CYS A 8 10.59 -15.93 17.84
CA CYS A 8 11.31 -16.77 18.81
C CYS A 8 12.06 -17.96 18.22
N GLY A 9 11.98 -18.19 16.90
CA GLY A 9 12.70 -19.31 16.27
C GLY A 9 12.17 -20.70 16.63
N ALA A 10 11.03 -20.80 17.34
CA ALA A 10 10.45 -22.08 17.71
C ALA A 10 9.90 -22.79 16.47
N LYS A 11 10.24 -24.08 16.31
CA LYS A 11 9.63 -24.93 15.28
C LYS A 11 8.15 -25.15 15.60
N ILE A 12 7.31 -24.78 14.66
CA ILE A 12 5.87 -24.98 14.68
C ILE A 12 5.57 -26.29 13.96
N SER A 13 4.70 -27.12 14.53
CA SER A 13 4.27 -28.34 13.84
C SER A 13 3.41 -27.98 12.63
N LYS A 14 3.52 -28.72 11.53
CA LYS A 14 2.68 -28.53 10.32
C LYS A 14 1.17 -28.66 10.59
N PHE A 15 0.80 -29.32 11.69
CA PHE A 15 -0.59 -29.49 12.13
C PHE A 15 -1.02 -28.42 13.17
N TYR A 16 -0.20 -27.40 13.41
CA TYR A 16 -0.51 -26.34 14.35
C TYR A 16 -1.28 -25.22 13.64
N PHE A 17 -2.61 -25.27 13.75
CA PHE A 17 -3.52 -24.32 13.08
C PHE A 17 -3.81 -23.03 13.87
N LYS A 18 -3.23 -22.87 15.06
CA LYS A 18 -3.50 -21.67 15.87
C LYS A 18 -2.69 -20.48 15.34
N GLN A 19 -3.33 -19.31 15.35
CA GLN A 19 -2.74 -18.05 14.86
C GLN A 19 -1.60 -17.54 15.75
N ASN A 20 -1.62 -17.87 17.04
CA ASN A 20 -0.63 -17.41 18.00
C ASN A 20 0.47 -18.45 18.20
N CYS A 21 1.73 -18.01 18.30
CA CYS A 21 2.84 -18.91 18.60
C CYS A 21 2.68 -19.55 19.99
N PRO A 22 2.88 -20.88 20.15
CA PRO A 22 2.69 -21.55 21.44
C PRO A 22 3.74 -21.17 22.49
N LYS A 23 4.88 -20.60 22.09
CA LYS A 23 5.98 -20.24 23.00
C LYS A 23 5.99 -18.76 23.37
N CYS A 24 5.73 -17.88 22.41
CA CYS A 24 5.87 -16.42 22.62
C CYS A 24 4.56 -15.65 22.48
N GLY A 25 3.44 -16.32 22.17
CA GLY A 25 2.12 -15.71 22.07
C GLY A 25 1.94 -14.72 20.92
N VAL A 26 2.96 -14.48 20.09
CA VAL A 26 2.86 -13.55 18.96
C VAL A 26 1.90 -14.09 17.93
N ASN A 27 1.04 -13.22 17.39
CA ASN A 27 0.21 -13.57 16.26
C ASN A 27 1.11 -13.67 15.02
N LEU A 28 1.22 -14.88 14.46
CA LEU A 28 2.09 -15.20 13.34
C LEU A 28 1.62 -14.51 12.05
N MET A 29 0.30 -14.34 11.91
CA MET A 29 -0.33 -13.75 10.73
C MET A 29 -0.14 -12.23 10.69
N TYR A 30 -0.22 -11.58 11.85
CA TYR A 30 -0.05 -10.13 11.98
C TYR A 30 1.36 -9.70 12.40
N TYR A 31 2.34 -10.59 12.33
CA TYR A 31 3.71 -10.25 12.70
C TYR A 31 4.28 -9.22 11.73
N LYS A 32 4.62 -8.03 12.26
CA LYS A 32 5.14 -6.87 11.51
C LYS A 32 4.17 -6.30 10.47
N LEU A 33 2.86 -6.46 10.68
CA LEU A 33 1.87 -5.85 9.79
C LEU A 33 2.01 -4.32 9.77
N ASP A 34 2.19 -3.70 10.94
CA ASP A 34 2.27 -2.24 11.06
C ASP A 34 3.43 -1.65 10.24
N GLU A 35 4.61 -2.25 10.32
CA GLU A 35 5.78 -1.85 9.51
C GLU A 35 5.51 -1.94 7.99
N ARG A 36 4.70 -2.92 7.56
CA ARG A 36 4.33 -3.10 6.15
C ARG A 36 3.30 -2.07 5.72
N LEU A 37 2.34 -1.78 6.58
CA LEU A 37 1.32 -0.76 6.32
C LEU A 37 1.93 0.64 6.22
N GLU A 38 2.89 0.97 7.08
CA GLU A 38 3.63 2.23 6.99
C GLU A 38 4.42 2.33 5.67
N GLN A 39 5.10 1.25 5.29
CA GLN A 39 5.84 1.20 4.03
C GLN A 39 4.92 1.35 2.81
N ASP A 40 3.75 0.70 2.82
CA ASP A 40 2.77 0.79 1.74
C ASP A 40 2.13 2.19 1.67
N ALA A 41 1.87 2.83 2.82
CA ALA A 41 1.38 4.20 2.87
C ALA A 41 2.38 5.19 2.23
N GLU A 42 3.67 5.09 2.57
CA GLU A 42 4.71 5.93 1.97
C GLU A 42 4.83 5.72 0.46
N ASN A 43 4.67 4.49 -0.02
CA ASN A 43 4.71 4.19 -1.45
C ASN A 43 3.49 4.77 -2.17
N ALA A 44 2.30 4.62 -1.60
CA ALA A 44 1.07 5.19 -2.15
C ALA A 44 1.16 6.72 -2.26
N GLU A 45 1.71 7.41 -1.25
CA GLU A 45 1.90 8.85 -1.30
C GLU A 45 2.87 9.30 -2.40
N LYS A 46 3.94 8.53 -2.65
CA LYS A 46 4.90 8.80 -3.73
C LYS A 46 4.27 8.64 -5.11
N GLU A 47 3.52 7.57 -5.32
CA GLU A 47 2.83 7.30 -6.60
C GLU A 47 1.82 8.41 -6.92
N VAL A 48 1.01 8.80 -5.93
CA VAL A 48 0.05 9.91 -6.08
C VAL A 48 0.75 11.23 -6.39
N ARG A 49 1.88 11.52 -5.72
CA ARG A 49 2.67 12.73 -5.97
C ARG A 49 3.22 12.78 -7.40
N ASP A 50 3.78 11.67 -7.89
CA ASP A 50 4.36 11.60 -9.23
C ASP A 50 3.30 11.75 -10.32
N LEU A 51 2.11 11.14 -10.13
CA LEU A 51 0.94 11.34 -10.98
C LEU A 51 0.52 12.81 -11.01
N TRP A 52 0.46 13.47 -9.86
CA TRP A 52 0.14 14.90 -9.76
C TRP A 52 1.16 15.79 -10.46
N LEU A 53 2.45 15.49 -10.32
CA LEU A 53 3.51 16.23 -11.02
C LEU A 53 3.41 16.08 -12.54
N PHE A 54 3.06 14.89 -13.01
CA PHE A 54 2.82 14.63 -14.44
C PHE A 54 1.59 15.38 -14.95
N ILE A 55 0.47 15.29 -14.24
CA ILE A 55 -0.77 16.04 -14.51
C ILE A 55 -0.47 17.54 -14.60
N ARG A 56 0.29 18.10 -13.65
CA ARG A 56 0.65 19.52 -13.66
C ARG A 56 1.48 19.93 -14.88
N LYS A 57 2.34 19.05 -15.40
CA LYS A 57 3.10 19.32 -16.64
C LYS A 57 2.17 19.35 -17.86
N LEU A 58 1.21 18.43 -17.93
CA LEU A 58 0.22 18.38 -19.01
C LEU A 58 -0.76 19.55 -18.94
N ASP A 59 -1.10 19.99 -17.74
CA ASP A 59 -1.99 21.12 -17.54
C ASP A 59 -1.36 22.45 -17.97
N LYS A 60 -0.05 22.67 -17.73
CA LYS A 60 0.68 23.83 -18.30
C LYS A 60 0.57 23.90 -19.83
N ALA A 61 0.44 22.75 -20.50
CA ALA A 61 0.23 22.66 -21.94
C ALA A 61 -1.26 22.81 -22.37
N HIS A 62 -2.16 23.10 -21.42
CA HIS A 62 -3.62 23.15 -21.57
C HIS A 62 -4.21 21.89 -22.23
N VAL A 63 -3.52 20.75 -22.12
CA VAL A 63 -3.92 19.48 -22.76
C VAL A 63 -5.10 18.86 -22.00
N ILE A 64 -5.04 18.92 -20.67
CA ILE A 64 -6.09 18.38 -19.79
C ILE A 64 -7.38 19.16 -19.96
N GLU A 65 -7.30 20.48 -19.95
CA GLU A 65 -8.45 21.35 -20.18
C GLU A 65 -9.10 21.08 -21.55
N LYS A 66 -8.30 20.94 -22.63
CA LYS A 66 -8.82 20.59 -23.96
C LYS A 66 -9.50 19.21 -23.98
N TYR A 67 -8.94 18.21 -23.29
CA TYR A 67 -9.52 16.88 -23.19
C TYR A 67 -10.84 16.89 -22.40
N CYS A 68 -10.86 17.54 -21.23
CA CYS A 68 -12.05 17.65 -20.39
C CYS A 68 -13.19 18.40 -21.10
N LYS A 69 -12.87 19.51 -21.78
CA LYS A 69 -13.85 20.23 -22.63
C LYS A 69 -14.39 19.37 -23.77
N LYS A 70 -13.53 18.57 -24.42
CA LYS A 70 -13.95 17.68 -25.53
C LYS A 70 -14.86 16.53 -25.06
N HIS A 71 -14.63 16.02 -23.86
CA HIS A 71 -15.37 14.89 -23.30
C HIS A 71 -16.45 15.27 -22.29
N GLY A 72 -16.66 16.57 -22.02
CA GLY A 72 -17.67 17.07 -21.09
C GLY A 72 -17.45 16.59 -19.65
N LYS A 73 -16.19 16.38 -19.24
CA LYS A 73 -15.83 15.93 -17.89
C LYS A 73 -15.37 17.11 -17.03
N PRO A 74 -15.68 17.14 -15.73
CA PRO A 74 -15.16 18.16 -14.81
C PRO A 74 -13.64 18.06 -14.70
N MET A 75 -12.99 19.14 -14.26
CA MET A 75 -11.54 19.13 -14.16
C MET A 75 -11.09 18.14 -13.07
N PRO A 76 -9.99 17.40 -13.27
CA PRO A 76 -9.57 16.34 -12.33
C PRO A 76 -9.33 16.83 -10.89
N TRP A 77 -9.07 18.13 -10.71
CA TRP A 77 -8.76 18.77 -9.43
C TRP A 77 -9.90 19.56 -8.82
N GLU A 78 -11.09 19.58 -9.43
CA GLU A 78 -12.26 20.24 -8.83
C GLU A 78 -12.89 19.42 -7.69
N ASN A 79 -12.50 18.15 -7.53
CA ASN A 79 -13.01 17.24 -6.51
C ASN A 79 -11.90 16.59 -5.64
N ALA A 80 -10.70 17.17 -5.65
CA ALA A 80 -9.56 16.72 -4.83
C ALA A 80 -9.57 17.39 -3.45
#